data_AF-A0A6L8XWI9-F1
#
_entry.id   AF-A0A6L8XWI9-F1
#
_cell.length_a   1.000
_cell.length_b   1.000
_cell.length_c   1.000
_cell.angle_alpha   90.00
_cell.angle_beta   90.00
_cell.angle_gamma   90.00
#
_symmetry.space_group_name_H-M   'P 1'
#
loop_
_entity.id
_entity.type
_entity.pdbx_description
1 polymer ?
#
loop_
_entity_poly.entity_id
_entity_poly.type
_entity_poly.pdbx_seq_one_letter_code
_entity_poly.pdbx_strand_id
1 'polypeptide(L)'
;MLYWCGIREGELLALTAADFNFEKETVRINKSYQRLHGEDVITTPKTKKSNRVIKMPKFLCEEMQEYLQMLYGLKKKDRIFTVTKNIVEVYI
;
A
#
# COMPACT_ATOMS: atom_id res chain seq x y z
N MET A 1 7.67 1.20 -4.73
CA MET A 1 7.25 0.58 -3.44
C MET A 1 7.79 -0.83 -3.23
N LEU A 2 7.47 -1.84 -4.06
CA LEU A 2 7.92 -3.22 -3.85
C LEU A 2 9.44 -3.35 -3.70
N TYR A 3 10.20 -2.84 -4.67
CA TYR A 3 11.67 -2.87 -4.66
C TYR A 3 12.24 -2.02 -3.51
N TRP A 4 11.86 -0.74 -3.45
CA TRP A 4 12.43 0.24 -2.52
C TRP A 4 12.04 0.05 -1.04
N CYS A 5 10.88 -0.54 -0.76
CA CYS A 5 10.39 -0.76 0.60
C CYS A 5 10.40 -2.24 1.00
N GLY A 6 10.72 -3.17 0.08
CA GLY A 6 10.73 -4.61 0.37
C GLY A 6 9.38 -5.15 0.87
N ILE A 7 8.27 -4.60 0.38
CA ILE A 7 6.92 -5.04 0.75
C ILE A 7 6.41 -6.08 -0.23
N ARG A 8 5.50 -6.94 0.23
CA ARG A 8 4.83 -7.94 -0.63
C ARG A 8 3.70 -7.30 -1.42
N GLU A 9 3.33 -7.89 -2.54
CA GLU A 9 2.22 -7.43 -3.39
C GLU A 9 0.91 -7.24 -2.60
N GLY A 10 0.53 -8.21 -1.77
CA GLY A 10 -0.67 -8.07 -0.94
C GLY A 10 -0.57 -6.91 0.07
N GLU A 11 0.62 -6.61 0.59
CA GLU A 11 0.83 -5.45 1.47
C GLU A 11 0.67 -4.14 0.68
N LEU A 12 1.23 -4.07 -0.54
CA LEU A 12 1.07 -2.94 -1.46
C LEU A 12 -0.40 -2.68 -1.77
N LEU A 13 -1.13 -3.71 -2.21
CA LEU A 13 -2.53 -3.63 -2.61
C LEU A 13 -3.48 -3.31 -1.45
N ALA A 14 -3.01 -3.40 -0.20
CA ALA A 14 -3.77 -3.02 0.98
C ALA A 14 -3.53 -1.59 1.45
N LEU A 15 -2.54 -0.87 0.90
CA LEU A 15 -2.19 0.48 1.34
C LEU A 15 -3.34 1.46 1.12
N THR A 16 -3.46 2.37 2.07
CA THR A 16 -4.40 3.49 2.07
C THR A 16 -3.63 4.79 2.27
N ALA A 17 -4.22 5.95 1.94
CA ALA A 17 -3.56 7.23 2.15
C ALA A 17 -3.16 7.46 3.62
N ALA A 18 -3.91 6.91 4.58
CA ALA A 18 -3.62 7.03 6.01
C ALA A 18 -2.36 6.28 6.47
N ASP A 19 -1.78 5.41 5.63
CA ASP A 19 -0.57 4.66 5.97
C ASP A 19 0.72 5.45 5.73
N PHE A 20 0.64 6.55 4.98
CA PHE A 20 1.79 7.37 4.63
C PHE A 20 1.95 8.53 5.60
N ASN A 21 3.17 8.72 6.08
CA ASN A 21 3.59 9.92 6.79
C ASN A 21 4.74 10.55 6.01
N PHE A 22 4.40 11.52 5.15
CA PHE A 22 5.34 12.20 4.27
C PHE A 22 6.32 13.10 5.03
N GLU A 23 5.90 13.72 6.13
CA GLU A 23 6.79 14.53 6.99
C GLU A 23 7.94 13.68 7.57
N LYS A 24 7.64 12.44 7.95
CA LYS A 24 8.65 11.49 8.46
C LYS A 24 9.27 10.62 7.37
N GLU A 25 8.80 10.74 6.14
CA GLU A 25 9.14 9.89 4.99
C GLU A 25 8.99 8.40 5.34
N THR A 26 7.85 8.03 5.91
CA THR A 26 7.59 6.64 6.32
C THR A 26 6.26 6.12 5.82
N VAL A 27 6.19 4.81 5.61
CA VAL A 27 4.95 4.08 5.33
C VAL A 27 4.73 3.00 6.38
N ARG A 28 3.49 2.87 6.86
CA ARG A 28 3.09 1.83 7.82
C ARG A 28 2.55 0.61 7.08
N ILE A 29 3.13 -0.55 7.35
CA ILE A 29 2.66 -1.84 6.84
C ILE A 29 1.98 -2.59 7.99
N ASN A 30 0.66 -2.68 7.93
CA ASN A 30 -0.17 -3.29 8.98
C ASN A 30 -1.37 -4.09 8.47
N LYS A 31 -1.45 -4.32 7.16
CA LYS A 31 -2.53 -5.04 6.49
C LYS A 31 -2.04 -5.65 5.20
N SER A 32 -2.76 -6.66 4.74
CA SER A 32 -2.50 -7.34 3.48
C SER A 32 -3.81 -7.67 2.79
N TYR A 33 -3.84 -7.45 1.48
CA TYR A 33 -4.94 -7.73 0.60
C TYR A 33 -4.70 -9.07 -0.09
N GLN A 34 -5.75 -9.88 -0.14
CA GLN A 34 -5.76 -11.13 -0.85
C GLN A 34 -7.17 -11.38 -1.40
N ARG A 35 -7.24 -12.10 -2.51
CA ARG A 35 -8.51 -12.56 -3.06
C ARG A 35 -8.72 -14.01 -2.66
N LEU A 36 -9.73 -14.25 -1.83
CA LEU A 36 -10.06 -15.59 -1.33
C LEU A 36 -11.45 -15.96 -1.83
N HIS A 37 -11.60 -17.11 -2.48
CA HIS A 37 -12.88 -17.58 -3.03
C HIS A 37 -13.60 -16.54 -3.92
N GLY A 38 -12.83 -15.72 -4.64
CA GLY A 38 -13.37 -14.67 -5.49
C GLY A 38 -13.69 -13.35 -4.78
N GLU A 39 -13.55 -13.29 -3.46
CA GLU A 39 -13.83 -12.11 -2.63
C GLU A 39 -12.57 -11.36 -2.23
N ASP A 40 -12.69 -10.04 -2.17
CA ASP A 40 -11.65 -9.11 -1.73
C ASP A 40 -11.55 -9.12 -0.20
N VAL A 41 -10.46 -9.68 0.34
CA VAL A 41 -10.25 -9.81 1.79
C VAL A 41 -9.04 -8.99 2.23
N ILE A 42 -9.28 -8.02 3.12
CA ILE A 42 -8.23 -7.32 3.84
C ILE A 42 -8.01 -8.02 5.18
N THR A 43 -6.77 -8.46 5.40
CA THR A 43 -6.38 -9.13 6.64
C THR A 43 -5.34 -8.31 7.39
N THR A 44 -5.44 -8.32 8.71
CA THR A 44 -4.37 -7.83 9.59
C THR A 44 -3.35 -8.94 9.83
N PRO A 45 -2.06 -8.61 9.98
CA PRO A 45 -1.07 -9.63 10.25
C PRO A 45 -1.37 -10.43 11.53
N LYS A 46 -1.16 -11.75 11.46
CA LYS A 46 -1.43 -12.67 12.58
C LYS A 46 -0.59 -12.38 13.83
N THR A 47 0.55 -11.70 13.68
CA THR A 47 1.46 -11.37 14.79
C THR A 47 1.88 -9.90 14.78
N LYS A 48 2.09 -9.32 15.96
CA LYS A 48 2.54 -7.92 16.11
C LYS A 48 3.86 -7.64 15.38
N LYS A 49 4.76 -8.63 15.30
CA LYS A 49 6.07 -8.53 14.63
C LYS A 49 5.96 -8.20 13.13
N SER A 50 4.84 -8.55 12.49
CA SER A 50 4.62 -8.27 11.08
C SER A 50 4.14 -6.83 10.81
N ASN A 51 3.71 -6.10 11.84
CA ASN A 51 3.42 -4.68 11.75
C ASN A 51 4.72 -3.89 11.82
N ARG A 52 5.01 -3.09 10.80
CA ARG A 52 6.25 -2.33 10.71
C ARG A 52 6.05 -0.96 10.09
N VAL A 53 6.98 -0.06 10.38
CA VAL A 53 7.09 1.25 9.73
C VAL A 53 8.38 1.21 8.92
N ILE A 54 8.28 1.55 7.63
CA ILE A 54 9.40 1.50 6.69
C ILE A 54 9.74 2.93 6.32
N LYS A 55 11.01 3.30 6.43
CA LYS A 55 11.54 4.56 5.91
C LYS A 55 11.60 4.47 4.39
N MET A 56 11.01 5.45 3.72
CA MET A 56 11.01 5.56 2.27
C MET A 56 12.15 6.48 1.82
N PRO A 57 12.80 6.20 0.68
CA PRO A 57 13.65 7.18 0.02
C PRO A 57 12.88 8.47 -0.29
N LYS A 58 13.52 9.63 -0.19
CA LYS A 58 12.88 10.93 -0.38
C LYS A 58 12.16 11.06 -1.73
N PHE A 59 12.81 10.70 -2.83
CA PHE A 59 12.19 10.75 -4.16
C PHE A 59 10.90 9.90 -4.21
N LEU A 60 10.88 8.74 -3.54
CA LEU A 60 9.70 7.88 -3.53
C LEU A 60 8.56 8.50 -2.71
N CYS A 61 8.87 9.24 -1.64
CA CYS A 61 7.86 10.01 -0.91
C CYS A 61 7.21 11.06 -1.81
N GLU A 62 8.02 11.80 -2.56
CA GLU A 62 7.55 12.86 -3.47
C GLU A 62 6.63 12.27 -4.54
N GLU A 63 7.08 11.21 -5.23
CA GLU A 63 6.29 10.48 -6.24
C GLU A 63 4.96 9.94 -5.66
N MET A 64 4.99 9.35 -4.46
CA MET A 64 3.78 8.84 -3.81
C MET A 64 2.83 9.96 -3.39
N GLN A 65 3.37 11.12 -2.97
CA GLN A 65 2.56 12.27 -2.59
C GLN A 65 1.86 12.88 -3.80
N GLU A 66 2.58 13.04 -4.91
CA GLU A 66 2.01 13.50 -6.19
C GLU A 66 0.93 12.53 -6.70
N TYR A 67 1.21 11.22 -6.67
CA TYR A 67 0.24 10.20 -7.04
C TYR A 67 -1.06 10.31 -6.24
N LEU A 68 -0.97 10.47 -4.91
CA LEU A 68 -2.16 10.60 -4.07
C LEU A 68 -2.97 11.87 -4.36
N GLN A 69 -2.33 12.97 -4.76
CA GLN A 69 -3.02 14.21 -5.13
C GLN A 69 -3.83 14.07 -6.42
N MET A 70 -3.41 13.19 -7.34
CA MET A 70 -4.15 12.90 -8.57
C MET A 70 -5.43 12.08 -8.33
N LEU A 71 -5.56 11.42 -7.17
CA LEU A 71 -6.72 10.59 -6.82
C LEU A 71 -7.86 11.45 -6.25
N TYR A 72 -8.65 12.06 -7.13
CA TYR A 72 -9.83 12.83 -6.74
C TYR A 72 -10.85 12.00 -5.95
N GLY A 73 -11.32 12.54 -4.81
CA GLY A 73 -12.38 11.92 -4.00
C GLY A 73 -11.95 10.74 -3.13
N LEU A 74 -10.64 10.44 -3.05
CA LEU A 74 -10.10 9.36 -2.22
C LEU A 74 -10.38 9.62 -0.73
N LYS A 75 -11.11 8.73 -0.06
CA LYS A 75 -11.27 8.79 1.41
C LYS A 75 -10.03 8.17 2.06
N LYS A 76 -9.74 8.59 3.30
CA LYS A 76 -8.56 8.12 4.05
C LYS A 76 -8.43 6.59 4.19
N LYS A 77 -9.55 5.86 4.12
CA LYS A 77 -9.60 4.39 4.27
C LYS A 77 -9.65 3.65 2.93
N ASP A 78 -9.74 4.37 1.82
CA ASP A 78 -9.82 3.77 0.50
C ASP A 78 -8.42 3.28 0.10
N ARG A 79 -8.38 2.14 -0.60
CA ARG A 79 -7.13 1.58 -1.12
C ARG A 79 -6.62 2.47 -2.23
N ILE A 80 -5.34 2.81 -2.18
CA ILE A 80 -4.74 3.74 -3.14
C ILE A 80 -4.44 3.05 -4.48
N PHE A 81 -4.26 1.73 -4.47
CA PHE A 81 -4.16 0.90 -5.66
C PHE A 81 -5.47 0.12 -5.83
N THR A 82 -6.35 0.61 -6.70
CA THR A 82 -7.65 0.00 -6.99
C THR A 82 -7.61 -1.04 -8.11
N VAL A 83 -6.44 -1.25 -8.72
CA VAL A 83 -6.22 -2.35 -9.65
C VAL A 83 -6.45 -3.69 -8.93
N THR A 84 -7.38 -4.49 -9.46
CA THR A 84 -7.53 -5.88 -9.03
C THR A 84 -6.32 -6.69 -9.48
N LYS A 85 -5.97 -7.75 -8.74
CA LYS A 85 -4.81 -8.64 -8.98
C LYS A 85 -4.60 -9.04 -10.46
N ASN A 86 -5.69 -9.21 -11.22
CA ASN A 86 -5.67 -9.55 -12.66
C ASN A 86 -4.99 -8.53 -13.58
N ILE A 87 -4.85 -7.26 -13.19
CA ILE A 87 -4.14 -6.27 -14.01
C ILE A 87 -2.64 -6.30 -13.70
N VAL A 88 -2.25 -6.58 -12.45
CA VAL A 88 -0.85 -6.53 -12.04
C VAL A 88 -0.03 -7.62 -12.74
N GLU A 89 -0.56 -8.84 -12.90
CA GLU A 89 0.10 -9.94 -13.63
C GLU A 89 0.35 -9.67 -15.12
N VAL A 90 -0.29 -8.67 -15.72
CA VAL A 90 -0.10 -8.31 -17.14
C VAL A 90 1.06 -7.33 -17.34
N TYR A 91 1.52 -6.66 -16.27
CA TYR A 91 2.54 -5.59 -16.34
C TYR A 91 3.83 -5.91 -15.56
N ILE A 92 3.99 -7.13 -15.05
CA ILE A 92 5.25 -7.63 -14.47
C ILE A 92 5.77 -8.83 -15.25
#